data_AF-A0A7L3ICF8-F1
#
_entry.id   AF-A0A7L3ICF8-F1
#
_cell.length_a   1.000
_cell.length_b   1.000
_cell.length_c   1.000
_cell.angle_alpha   90.00
_cell.angle_beta   90.00
_cell.angle_gamma   90.00
#
_symmetry.space_group_name_H-M   'P 1'
#
loop_
_entity.id
_entity.type
_entity.pdbx_description
1 polymer ?
#
loop_
_entity_poly.entity_id
_entity_poly.type
_entity_poly.pdbx_seq_one_letter_code
_entity_poly.pdbx_strand_id
1 'polypeptide(L)'
;PGENETKVSLEELKTSVLYSGPVDPAEWVGLRKSKPLLVYLRNNLLMLAILAFEVTIYRHQEYYRCRNNLTAPVTKTIFHDITRAHLDDGLVNCVKYFINYFFYKFGLEISFMLVISGLLSCLFFAHEMYSQNIFAVIVIFHKFLCLSEGNNQNYPWRSGNANFNSNIIKWLYFPDFIVRPNPVFLVYDFMLLLCASLQRQTFEDENKAAVRIMAGDNVEICMNLDAASFSQHNPVPDFIHCR
;
A
#
# COMPACT_ATOMS: atom_id res chain seq x y z
N PRO A 1 29.40 -26.87 10.28
CA PRO A 1 28.83 -27.67 9.16
C PRO A 1 29.98 -28.35 8.44
N GLY A 2 29.89 -29.66 8.18
CA GLY A 2 30.88 -30.39 7.39
C GLY A 2 30.68 -30.14 5.89
N GLU A 3 31.73 -30.34 5.09
CA GLU A 3 31.67 -30.20 3.61
C GLU A 3 30.58 -31.07 2.94
N ASN A 4 30.09 -32.11 3.64
CA ASN A 4 29.09 -33.05 3.13
C ASN A 4 27.64 -32.66 3.40
N GLU A 5 27.37 -31.63 4.21
CA GLU A 5 25.99 -31.28 4.62
C GLU A 5 25.38 -30.17 3.76
N THR A 6 26.21 -29.29 3.20
CA THR A 6 25.76 -28.11 2.44
C THR A 6 26.66 -27.84 1.24
N LYS A 7 26.07 -27.54 0.08
CA LYS A 7 26.78 -27.23 -1.18
C LYS A 7 27.47 -25.85 -1.20
N VAL A 8 27.40 -25.11 -0.09
CA VAL A 8 27.86 -23.72 0.03
C VAL A 8 29.32 -23.71 0.49
N SER A 9 30.12 -22.79 -0.07
CA SER A 9 31.53 -22.65 0.32
C SER A 9 31.67 -22.28 1.81
N LEU A 10 32.72 -22.77 2.47
CA LEU A 10 32.94 -22.52 3.89
C LEU A 10 33.14 -21.03 4.21
N GLU A 11 33.67 -20.25 3.26
CA GLU A 11 33.82 -18.81 3.40
C GLU A 11 32.47 -18.08 3.38
N GLU A 12 31.57 -18.44 2.47
CA GLU A 12 30.21 -17.88 2.44
C GLU A 12 29.40 -18.27 3.68
N LEU A 13 29.55 -19.51 4.18
CA LEU A 13 28.90 -19.95 5.41
C LEU A 13 29.32 -19.09 6.60
N LYS A 14 30.60 -18.75 6.74
CA LYS A 14 31.09 -17.86 7.81
C LYS A 14 30.52 -16.45 7.76
N THR A 15 30.03 -16.00 6.59
CA THR A 15 29.34 -14.70 6.45
C THR A 15 27.85 -14.75 6.81
N SER A 16 27.28 -15.95 6.96
CA SER A 16 25.85 -16.13 7.28
C SER A 16 25.53 -15.78 8.73
N VAL A 17 24.27 -15.42 8.99
CA VAL A 17 23.77 -15.09 10.34
C VAL A 17 23.95 -16.27 11.32
N LEU A 18 23.76 -17.51 10.85
CA LEU A 18 23.79 -18.70 11.71
C LEU A 18 25.21 -19.14 12.12
N TYR A 19 26.21 -18.88 11.27
CA TYR A 19 27.58 -19.41 11.45
C TYR A 19 28.64 -18.33 11.70
N SER A 20 28.27 -17.05 11.66
CA SER A 20 29.19 -15.94 11.96
C SER A 20 29.46 -15.75 13.46
N GLY A 21 28.55 -16.17 14.33
CA GLY A 21 28.68 -16.01 15.79
C GLY A 21 27.58 -16.72 16.58
N PRO A 22 27.61 -16.64 17.92
CA PRO A 22 26.55 -17.18 18.76
C PRO A 22 25.25 -16.40 18.52
N VAL A 23 24.19 -17.11 18.12
CA VAL A 23 22.86 -16.54 17.88
C VAL A 23 22.13 -16.37 19.21
N ASP A 24 21.71 -15.14 19.53
CA ASP A 24 20.87 -14.85 20.69
C ASP A 24 19.39 -15.05 20.32
N PRO A 25 18.65 -15.97 20.98
CA PRO A 25 17.21 -16.15 20.74
C PRO A 25 16.39 -14.87 20.96
N ALA A 26 16.84 -13.97 21.83
CA ALA A 26 16.17 -12.71 22.09
C ALA A 26 16.25 -11.75 20.88
N GLU A 27 17.32 -11.83 20.08
CA GLU A 27 17.50 -10.99 18.90
C GLU A 27 16.48 -11.31 17.80
N TRP A 28 16.09 -12.59 17.66
CA TRP A 28 15.03 -13.03 16.75
C TRP A 28 13.66 -12.47 17.13
N VAL A 29 13.37 -12.37 18.44
CA VAL A 29 12.15 -11.74 18.98
C VAL A 29 12.20 -10.19 18.85
N GLY A 30 13.34 -9.64 18.44
CA GLY A 30 13.56 -8.21 18.24
C GLY A 30 14.15 -7.47 19.44
N LEU A 31 14.52 -8.18 20.51
CA LEU A 31 15.16 -7.61 21.70
C LEU A 31 16.66 -7.48 21.46
N ARG A 32 17.17 -6.24 21.41
CA ARG A 32 18.60 -5.96 21.22
C ARG A 32 19.10 -5.02 22.29
N LYS A 33 20.22 -5.37 22.93
CA LYS A 33 20.90 -4.49 23.90
C LYS A 33 21.59 -3.35 23.14
N SER A 34 21.08 -2.13 23.28
CA SER A 34 21.64 -0.92 22.69
C SER A 34 22.10 0.06 23.77
N LYS A 35 23.29 0.65 23.61
CA LYS A 35 23.84 1.63 24.57
C LYS A 35 23.11 2.99 24.54
N PRO A 36 22.66 3.53 23.38
CA PRO A 36 21.67 4.60 23.36
C PRO A 36 20.24 4.02 23.34
N LEU A 37 19.64 3.85 24.53
CA LEU A 37 18.28 3.32 24.68
C LEU A 37 17.24 4.16 23.92
N LEU A 38 17.38 5.48 23.94
CA LEU A 38 16.42 6.38 23.30
C LEU A 38 16.39 6.19 21.77
N VAL A 39 17.53 5.96 21.13
CA VAL A 39 17.59 5.73 19.67
C VAL A 39 16.91 4.41 19.32
N TYR A 40 17.08 3.38 20.14
CA TYR A 40 16.42 2.09 19.97
C TYR A 40 14.90 2.18 20.15
N LEU A 41 14.42 2.96 21.12
CA LEU A 41 12.98 3.14 21.38
C LEU A 41 12.31 4.20 20.51
N ARG A 42 13.08 5.07 19.83
CA ARG A 42 12.57 6.23 19.08
C ARG A 42 11.42 5.88 18.14
N ASN A 43 11.56 4.80 17.36
CA ASN A 43 10.54 4.41 16.38
C ASN A 43 9.23 3.97 17.06
N ASN A 44 9.31 3.24 18.17
CA ASN A 44 8.13 2.82 18.94
C ASN A 44 7.45 4.02 19.61
N LEU A 45 8.24 4.94 20.16
CA LEU A 45 7.72 6.18 20.77
C LEU A 45 7.02 7.07 19.73
N LEU A 46 7.59 7.20 18.52
CA LEU A 46 6.95 7.92 17.42
C LEU A 46 5.66 7.24 16.97
N MET A 47 5.64 5.91 16.84
CA MET A 47 4.41 5.17 16.53
C MET A 47 3.33 5.41 17.58
N LEU A 48 3.67 5.33 18.87
CA LEU A 48 2.74 5.60 19.96
C LEU A 48 2.23 7.06 19.91
N ALA A 49 3.11 8.02 19.65
CA ALA A 49 2.75 9.42 19.52
C ALA A 49 1.76 9.64 18.36
N ILE A 50 1.97 9.00 17.20
CA ILE A 50 1.06 9.08 16.05
C ILE A 50 -0.31 8.47 16.39
N LEU A 51 -0.36 7.31 17.03
CA LEU A 51 -1.61 6.67 17.44
C LEU A 51 -2.39 7.52 18.46
N ALA A 52 -1.69 8.09 19.44
CA ALA A 52 -2.29 9.00 20.40
C ALA A 52 -2.81 10.28 19.72
N PHE A 53 -2.03 10.81 18.76
CA PHE A 53 -2.40 12.01 18.01
C PHE A 53 -3.62 11.78 17.11
N GLU A 54 -3.73 10.63 16.45
CA GLU A 54 -4.91 10.22 15.68
C GLU A 54 -6.18 10.29 16.54
N VAL A 55 -6.18 9.60 17.69
CA VAL A 55 -7.33 9.61 18.60
C VAL A 55 -7.61 11.02 19.13
N THR A 56 -6.56 11.80 19.41
CA THR A 56 -6.70 13.18 19.85
C THR A 56 -7.40 14.04 18.80
N ILE A 57 -7.03 13.92 17.52
CA ILE A 57 -7.70 14.63 16.41
C ILE A 57 -9.17 14.23 16.34
N TYR A 58 -9.48 12.92 16.36
CA TYR A 58 -10.86 12.44 16.30
C TYR A 58 -11.71 13.01 17.44
N ARG A 59 -11.21 12.96 18.67
CA ARG A 59 -11.90 13.51 19.85
C ARG A 59 -12.03 15.03 19.79
N HIS A 60 -11.01 15.73 19.31
CA HIS A 60 -11.06 17.18 19.16
C HIS A 60 -12.12 17.60 18.14
N GLN A 61 -12.19 16.91 16.99
CA GLN A 61 -13.23 17.16 15.97
C GLN A 61 -14.63 16.85 16.50
N GLU A 62 -14.81 15.75 17.23
CA GLU A 62 -16.09 15.40 17.87
C GLU A 62 -16.53 16.46 18.87
N TYR A 63 -15.64 16.87 19.77
CA TYR A 63 -15.90 17.92 20.76
C TYR A 63 -16.29 19.25 20.10
N TYR A 64 -15.57 19.67 19.06
CA TYR A 64 -15.87 20.89 18.31
C TYR A 64 -17.27 20.84 17.68
N ARG A 65 -17.65 19.69 17.09
CA ARG A 65 -18.97 19.50 16.50
C ARG A 65 -20.08 19.56 17.54
N CYS A 66 -19.91 18.88 18.68
CA CYS A 66 -20.88 18.90 19.77
C CYS A 66 -21.06 20.31 20.36
N ARG A 67 -19.98 21.04 20.59
CA ARG A 67 -20.03 22.39 21.17
C ARG A 67 -20.76 23.40 20.27
N ASN A 68 -20.60 23.24 18.96
CA ASN A 68 -21.18 24.16 17.97
C ASN A 68 -22.48 23.64 17.34
N ASN A 69 -23.04 22.53 17.84
CA ASN A 69 -24.22 21.86 17.28
C ASN A 69 -24.10 21.56 15.77
N LEU A 70 -22.89 21.18 15.31
CA LEU A 70 -22.62 20.83 13.91
C LEU A 70 -22.78 19.33 13.70
N THR A 71 -23.34 18.95 12.55
CA THR A 71 -23.44 17.55 12.13
C THR A 71 -22.17 17.07 11.42
N ALA A 72 -21.95 15.77 11.38
CA ALA A 72 -20.85 15.20 10.58
C ALA A 72 -21.15 15.43 9.08
N PRO A 73 -20.17 15.92 8.29
CA PRO A 73 -20.38 16.15 6.88
C PRO A 73 -20.58 14.83 6.15
N VAL A 74 -21.55 14.80 5.22
CA VAL A 74 -21.93 13.60 4.45
C VAL A 74 -20.78 13.11 3.57
N THR A 75 -20.01 14.05 3.02
CA THR A 75 -18.76 13.78 2.31
C THR A 75 -17.58 14.27 3.13
N LYS A 76 -16.57 13.42 3.31
CA LYS A 76 -15.33 13.74 4.04
C LYS A 76 -14.38 14.59 3.19
N THR A 77 -14.87 15.71 2.65
CA THR A 77 -14.11 16.64 1.81
C THR A 77 -13.46 17.75 2.62
N ILE A 78 -12.43 18.38 2.05
CA ILE A 78 -11.73 19.52 2.64
C ILE A 78 -12.50 20.82 2.35
N PHE A 79 -12.88 21.01 1.08
CA PHE A 79 -13.65 22.17 0.62
C PHE A 79 -15.11 21.77 0.42
N HIS A 80 -16.00 22.15 1.33
CA HIS A 80 -17.42 21.78 1.25
C HIS A 80 -18.20 22.58 0.20
N ASP A 81 -17.67 23.72 -0.26
CA ASP A 81 -18.24 24.62 -1.25
C ASP A 81 -18.03 24.14 -2.70
N ILE A 82 -17.08 23.23 -2.94
CA ILE A 82 -16.69 22.81 -4.28
C ILE A 82 -17.32 21.46 -4.64
N THR A 83 -18.12 21.47 -5.71
CA THR A 83 -18.78 20.30 -6.30
C THR A 83 -18.38 20.15 -7.77
N ARG A 84 -18.87 19.10 -8.45
CA ARG A 84 -18.67 18.88 -9.89
C ARG A 84 -19.11 20.06 -10.74
N ALA A 85 -20.14 20.80 -10.33
CA ALA A 85 -20.63 21.95 -11.08
C ALA A 85 -19.59 23.09 -11.13
N HIS A 86 -18.82 23.26 -10.05
CA HIS A 86 -17.81 24.32 -9.94
C HIS A 86 -16.47 23.96 -10.62
N LEU A 87 -16.33 22.75 -11.16
CA LEU A 87 -15.10 22.27 -11.79
C LEU A 87 -14.70 23.15 -12.99
N ASP A 88 -15.68 23.53 -13.80
CA ASP A 88 -15.48 24.19 -15.09
C ASP A 88 -15.50 25.73 -14.99
N ASP A 89 -15.71 26.30 -13.78
CA ASP A 89 -15.82 27.75 -13.56
C ASP A 89 -14.46 28.48 -13.55
N GLY A 90 -13.37 27.77 -13.29
CA GLY A 90 -12.04 28.36 -13.27
C GLY A 90 -10.95 27.46 -12.66
N LEU A 91 -9.69 27.79 -12.93
CA LEU A 91 -8.53 26.97 -12.54
C LEU A 91 -8.45 26.72 -11.03
N VAL A 92 -8.74 27.73 -10.20
CA VAL A 92 -8.69 27.59 -8.74
C VAL A 92 -9.76 26.61 -8.24
N ASN A 93 -10.98 26.68 -8.79
CA ASN A 93 -12.05 25.77 -8.42
C ASN A 93 -11.76 24.34 -8.92
N CYS A 94 -11.15 24.22 -10.09
CA CYS A 94 -10.65 22.95 -10.64
C CYS A 94 -9.62 22.29 -9.71
N VAL A 95 -8.60 23.04 -9.25
CA VAL A 95 -7.61 22.50 -8.30
C VAL A 95 -8.27 22.09 -6.98
N LYS A 96 -9.18 22.90 -6.43
CA LYS A 96 -9.92 22.53 -5.20
C LYS A 96 -10.77 21.27 -5.40
N TYR A 97 -11.40 21.10 -6.56
CA TYR A 97 -12.16 19.90 -6.89
C TYR A 97 -11.25 18.67 -6.93
N PHE A 98 -10.10 18.75 -7.59
CA PHE A 98 -9.16 17.64 -7.59
C PHE A 98 -8.61 17.35 -6.18
N ILE A 99 -8.29 18.35 -5.36
CA ILE A 99 -7.88 18.10 -3.97
C ILE A 99 -8.94 17.28 -3.20
N ASN A 100 -10.23 17.53 -3.45
CA ASN A 100 -11.32 16.77 -2.81
C ASN A 100 -11.54 15.38 -3.42
N TYR A 101 -11.46 15.23 -4.74
CA TYR A 101 -11.98 14.07 -5.47
C TYR A 101 -10.94 13.40 -6.40
N PHE A 102 -9.64 13.68 -6.23
CA PHE A 102 -8.58 13.11 -7.07
C PHE A 102 -8.61 11.58 -7.09
N PHE A 103 -8.60 10.95 -5.92
CA PHE A 103 -8.65 9.50 -5.81
C PHE A 103 -10.02 8.93 -6.20
N TYR A 104 -11.10 9.70 -6.02
CA TYR A 104 -12.44 9.32 -6.48
C TYR A 104 -12.49 9.19 -8.02
N LYS A 105 -11.81 10.06 -8.75
CA LYS A 105 -11.79 10.04 -10.22
C LYS A 105 -10.70 9.15 -10.82
N PHE A 106 -9.52 9.08 -10.19
CA PHE A 106 -8.34 8.42 -10.77
C PHE A 106 -7.83 7.21 -9.97
N GLY A 107 -8.62 6.71 -9.02
CA GLY A 107 -8.16 5.69 -8.07
C GLY A 107 -7.74 4.38 -8.73
N LEU A 108 -8.44 3.96 -9.79
CA LEU A 108 -8.09 2.76 -10.57
C LEU A 108 -6.78 2.95 -11.33
N GLU A 109 -6.63 4.08 -12.01
CA GLU A 109 -5.44 4.44 -12.78
C GLU A 109 -4.21 4.51 -11.88
N ILE A 110 -4.33 5.12 -10.69
CA ILE A 110 -3.25 5.17 -9.69
C ILE A 110 -2.91 3.76 -9.20
N SER A 111 -3.92 2.94 -8.94
CA SER A 111 -3.72 1.54 -8.51
C SER A 111 -2.96 0.74 -9.57
N PHE A 112 -3.32 0.88 -10.86
CA PHE A 112 -2.60 0.24 -11.95
C PHE A 112 -1.18 0.78 -12.13
N MET A 113 -0.98 2.10 -12.00
CA MET A 113 0.36 2.70 -12.05
C MET A 113 1.26 2.18 -10.93
N LEU A 114 0.73 1.94 -9.73
CA LEU A 114 1.49 1.34 -8.62
C LEU A 114 1.85 -0.12 -8.89
N VAL A 115 0.95 -0.90 -9.48
CA VAL A 115 1.24 -2.28 -9.91
C VAL A 115 2.36 -2.30 -10.96
N ILE A 116 2.31 -1.38 -11.93
CA ILE A 116 3.32 -1.27 -13.00
C ILE A 116 4.63 -0.69 -12.46
N SER A 117 4.60 0.22 -11.48
CA SER A 117 5.82 0.74 -10.85
C SER A 117 6.47 -0.29 -9.92
N GLY A 118 5.70 -1.20 -9.33
CA GLY A 118 6.16 -2.29 -8.47
C GLY A 118 6.56 -3.56 -9.23
N LEU A 119 6.77 -3.48 -10.54
CA LEU A 119 6.88 -4.60 -11.48
C LEU A 119 8.22 -5.36 -11.38
N LEU A 120 8.51 -5.90 -10.20
CA LEU A 120 9.47 -7.00 -10.05
C LEU A 120 8.99 -8.12 -9.09
N SER A 121 7.89 -7.94 -8.34
CA SER A 121 7.31 -8.97 -7.47
C SER A 121 5.91 -9.47 -7.87
N CYS A 122 5.19 -8.76 -8.76
CA CYS A 122 3.75 -9.00 -8.98
C CYS A 122 3.32 -9.59 -10.34
N LEU A 123 4.23 -9.98 -11.24
CA LEU A 123 3.85 -10.58 -12.55
C LEU A 123 3.07 -11.93 -12.43
N PHE A 124 2.83 -12.44 -11.22
CA PHE A 124 1.96 -13.59 -10.97
C PHE A 124 0.51 -13.25 -10.55
N PHE A 125 0.13 -12.00 -10.27
CA PHE A 125 -1.13 -11.71 -9.53
C PHE A 125 -2.12 -10.76 -10.21
N ALA A 126 -1.89 -10.34 -11.46
CA ALA A 126 -2.80 -9.45 -12.18
C ALA A 126 -4.15 -10.09 -12.58
N HIS A 127 -4.34 -11.40 -12.42
CA HIS A 127 -5.57 -12.07 -12.85
C HIS A 127 -6.68 -12.11 -11.78
N GLU A 128 -6.38 -11.83 -10.50
CA GLU A 128 -7.39 -11.87 -9.42
C GLU A 128 -7.35 -10.61 -8.55
N MET A 129 -7.59 -9.44 -9.16
CA MET A 129 -7.90 -8.19 -8.45
C MET A 129 -9.25 -8.22 -7.69
N TYR A 130 -9.94 -9.37 -7.64
CA TYR A 130 -11.30 -9.46 -7.10
C TYR A 130 -11.39 -9.75 -5.59
N SER A 131 -10.27 -10.08 -4.90
CA SER A 131 -10.31 -10.40 -3.48
C SER A 131 -9.18 -9.76 -2.68
N GLN A 132 -9.49 -8.64 -2.01
CA GLN A 132 -8.59 -7.97 -1.05
C GLN A 132 -8.07 -8.90 0.06
N ASN A 133 -8.86 -9.92 0.42
CA ASN A 133 -8.49 -10.91 1.42
C ASN A 133 -7.26 -11.71 0.97
N ILE A 134 -7.12 -11.98 -0.32
CA ILE A 134 -5.98 -12.72 -0.88
C ILE A 134 -4.71 -11.85 -0.81
N PHE A 135 -4.79 -10.56 -1.13
CA PHE A 135 -3.65 -9.65 -1.01
C PHE A 135 -3.15 -9.49 0.42
N ALA A 136 -4.06 -9.32 1.40
CA ALA A 136 -3.68 -9.26 2.80
C ALA A 136 -2.98 -10.56 3.26
N VAL A 137 -3.50 -11.72 2.84
CA VAL A 137 -2.87 -13.03 3.11
C VAL A 137 -1.48 -13.13 2.48
N ILE A 138 -1.30 -12.63 1.26
CA ILE A 138 -0.01 -12.60 0.57
C ILE A 138 1.00 -11.71 1.31
N VAL A 139 0.61 -10.53 1.79
CA VAL A 139 1.49 -9.65 2.57
C VAL A 139 1.88 -10.31 3.90
N ILE A 140 0.91 -10.96 4.57
CA ILE A 140 1.17 -11.71 5.81
C ILE A 140 2.13 -12.87 5.54
N PHE A 141 1.95 -13.57 4.42
CA PHE A 141 2.83 -14.67 3.99
C PHE A 141 4.26 -14.18 3.70
N HIS A 142 4.43 -13.11 2.92
CA HIS A 142 5.76 -12.52 2.66
C HIS A 142 6.44 -12.05 3.94
N LYS A 143 5.69 -11.47 4.88
CA LYS A 143 6.21 -11.09 6.19
C LYS A 143 6.63 -12.31 7.01
N PHE A 144 5.85 -13.39 6.98
CA PHE A 144 6.18 -14.64 7.66
C PHE A 144 7.46 -15.28 7.07
N LEU A 145 7.60 -15.27 5.74
CA LEU A 145 8.82 -15.74 5.07
C LEU A 145 10.05 -14.92 5.49
N CYS A 146 9.93 -13.60 5.65
CA CYS A 146 11.03 -12.78 6.15
C CYS A 146 11.38 -13.05 7.63
N LEU A 147 10.48 -13.67 8.41
CA LEU A 147 10.63 -13.88 9.85
C LEU A 147 11.15 -15.28 10.23
N SER A 148 11.19 -16.26 9.31
CA SER A 148 11.41 -17.68 9.63
C SER A 148 12.82 -18.07 10.10
N GLU A 149 13.62 -17.13 10.60
CA GLU A 149 15.02 -17.28 11.03
C GLU A 149 15.19 -17.99 12.40
N GLY A 150 14.13 -18.46 13.05
CA GLY A 150 14.16 -18.93 14.45
C GLY A 150 14.61 -20.38 14.68
N ASN A 151 14.85 -21.17 13.64
CA ASN A 151 15.30 -22.55 13.77
C ASN A 151 16.78 -22.68 13.39
N ASN A 152 17.59 -23.30 14.24
CA ASN A 152 19.05 -23.47 14.06
C ASN A 152 19.42 -24.47 12.94
N GLN A 153 18.48 -24.82 12.07
CA GLN A 153 18.67 -25.72 10.94
C GLN A 153 18.69 -24.92 9.64
N ASN A 154 19.63 -25.26 8.76
CA ASN A 154 19.66 -24.69 7.41
C ASN A 154 18.38 -25.03 6.65
N TYR A 155 17.98 -24.12 5.77
CA TYR A 155 16.81 -24.35 4.93
C TYR A 155 17.03 -25.49 3.92
N PRO A 156 15.95 -26.21 3.54
CA PRO A 156 16.04 -27.36 2.62
C PRO A 156 16.67 -27.03 1.26
N TRP A 157 16.49 -25.82 0.75
CA TRP A 157 17.08 -25.37 -0.52
C TRP A 157 18.59 -25.15 -0.48
N ARG A 158 19.24 -25.17 0.70
CA ARG A 158 20.70 -25.11 0.87
C ARG A 158 21.33 -26.49 1.16
N SER A 159 20.54 -27.56 1.18
CA SER A 159 21.03 -28.94 1.34
C SER A 159 21.97 -29.35 0.20
N GLY A 160 22.91 -30.26 0.47
CA GLY A 160 23.85 -30.79 -0.54
C GLY A 160 23.19 -31.34 -1.81
N ASN A 161 21.97 -31.85 -1.70
CA ASN A 161 21.19 -32.39 -2.83
C ASN A 161 20.36 -31.35 -3.59
N ALA A 162 20.33 -30.10 -3.13
CA ALA A 162 19.53 -29.03 -3.73
C ALA A 162 20.29 -28.32 -4.86
N ASN A 163 19.60 -28.02 -5.96
CA ASN A 163 20.15 -27.30 -7.13
C ASN A 163 19.82 -25.80 -7.14
N PHE A 164 19.62 -25.19 -5.97
CA PHE A 164 19.35 -23.76 -5.85
C PHE A 164 20.65 -22.98 -5.67
N ASN A 165 20.91 -22.04 -6.57
CA ASN A 165 21.98 -21.05 -6.39
C ASN A 165 21.45 -19.81 -5.65
N SER A 166 22.36 -18.97 -5.15
CA SER A 166 22.01 -17.75 -4.41
C SER A 166 21.18 -16.74 -5.23
N ASN A 167 21.33 -16.73 -6.56
CA ASN A 167 20.57 -15.84 -7.45
C ASN A 167 19.11 -16.28 -7.58
N ILE A 168 18.85 -17.59 -7.71
CA ILE A 168 17.51 -18.17 -7.81
C ILE A 168 16.78 -17.98 -6.48
N ILE A 169 17.47 -18.19 -5.35
CA ILE A 169 16.90 -17.97 -4.00
C ILE A 169 16.49 -16.50 -3.82
N LYS A 170 17.36 -15.57 -4.23
CA LYS A 170 17.07 -14.14 -4.21
C LYS A 170 15.89 -13.77 -5.12
N TRP A 171 15.82 -14.36 -6.31
CA TRP A 171 14.76 -14.10 -7.28
C TRP A 171 13.40 -14.65 -6.82
N LEU A 172 13.37 -15.83 -6.19
CA LEU A 172 12.18 -16.44 -5.61
C LEU A 172 11.75 -15.82 -4.26
N TYR A 173 12.55 -14.89 -3.71
CA TYR A 173 12.31 -14.25 -2.42
C TYR A 173 12.16 -15.25 -1.26
N PHE A 174 12.91 -16.36 -1.30
CA PHE A 174 12.92 -17.34 -0.24
C PHE A 174 13.71 -16.84 0.99
N PRO A 175 13.31 -17.26 2.21
CA PRO A 175 14.12 -16.98 3.39
C PRO A 175 15.51 -17.58 3.25
N ASP A 176 16.54 -16.89 3.70
CA ASP A 176 17.89 -17.44 3.68
C ASP A 176 18.78 -16.70 4.67
N PHE A 177 19.64 -17.44 5.37
CA PHE A 177 20.57 -16.87 6.34
C PHE A 177 21.81 -16.23 5.68
N ILE A 178 22.07 -16.55 4.40
CA ILE A 178 23.17 -15.99 3.62
C ILE A 178 22.67 -14.78 2.83
N VAL A 179 21.63 -14.96 2.00
CA VAL A 179 21.05 -13.88 1.18
C VAL A 179 19.70 -13.48 1.73
N ARG A 180 19.69 -12.52 2.66
CA ARG A 180 18.43 -12.07 3.27
C ARG A 180 17.51 -11.38 2.26
N PRO A 181 16.20 -11.70 2.28
CA PRO A 181 15.22 -10.96 1.51
C PRO A 181 15.19 -9.48 1.96
N ASN A 182 15.07 -8.55 1.01
CA ASN A 182 15.06 -7.12 1.34
C ASN A 182 13.68 -6.68 1.85
N PRO A 183 13.52 -6.36 3.16
CA PRO A 183 12.22 -6.05 3.74
C PRO A 183 11.62 -4.73 3.21
N VAL A 184 12.41 -3.89 2.54
CA VAL A 184 11.92 -2.64 1.93
C VAL A 184 10.89 -2.92 0.83
N PHE A 185 10.92 -4.09 0.19
CA PHE A 185 9.93 -4.43 -0.83
C PHE A 185 8.49 -4.54 -0.28
N LEU A 186 8.34 -4.87 1.01
CA LEU A 186 7.03 -4.89 1.67
C LEU A 186 6.35 -3.51 1.72
N VAL A 187 7.11 -2.42 1.57
CA VAL A 187 6.53 -1.07 1.50
C VAL A 187 5.69 -0.91 0.23
N TYR A 188 6.12 -1.48 -0.90
CA TYR A 188 5.36 -1.43 -2.15
C TYR A 188 4.06 -2.22 -2.03
N ASP A 189 4.12 -3.43 -1.46
CA ASP A 189 2.94 -4.25 -1.21
C ASP A 189 1.96 -3.55 -0.25
N PHE A 190 2.47 -2.89 0.79
CA PHE A 190 1.66 -2.09 1.71
C PHE A 190 0.98 -0.91 0.99
N MET A 191 1.69 -0.17 0.14
CA MET A 191 1.11 0.94 -0.63
C MET A 191 0.04 0.46 -1.61
N LEU A 192 0.27 -0.70 -2.24
CA LEU A 192 -0.71 -1.33 -3.12
C LEU A 192 -1.96 -1.74 -2.33
N LEU A 193 -1.79 -2.38 -1.17
CA LEU A 193 -2.91 -2.76 -0.31
C LEU A 193 -3.70 -1.54 0.17
N LEU A 194 -3.00 -0.46 0.55
CA LEU A 194 -3.62 0.80 0.93
C LEU A 194 -4.47 1.36 -0.23
N CYS A 195 -3.92 1.44 -1.43
CA CYS A 195 -4.66 1.94 -2.60
C CYS A 195 -5.85 1.03 -2.95
N ALA A 196 -5.68 -0.28 -2.91
CA ALA A 196 -6.78 -1.23 -3.14
C ALA A 196 -7.90 -1.09 -2.08
N SER A 197 -7.54 -0.83 -0.81
CA SER A 197 -8.52 -0.58 0.26
C SER A 197 -9.31 0.71 0.03
N LEU A 198 -8.61 1.79 -0.37
CA LEU A 198 -9.23 3.07 -0.72
C LEU A 198 -10.11 2.94 -1.98
N GLN A 199 -9.68 2.14 -2.96
CA GLN A 199 -10.43 1.93 -4.19
C GLN A 199 -11.76 1.22 -3.92
N ARG A 200 -11.76 0.19 -3.06
CA ARG A 200 -13.02 -0.45 -2.65
C ARG A 200 -13.95 0.53 -1.95
N GLN A 201 -13.43 1.32 -1.01
CA GLN A 201 -14.24 2.32 -0.33
C GLN A 201 -14.86 3.31 -1.34
N THR A 202 -14.08 3.69 -2.36
CA THR A 202 -14.54 4.54 -3.46
C THR A 202 -15.69 3.89 -4.24
N PHE A 203 -15.58 2.62 -4.63
CA PHE A 203 -16.67 1.89 -5.29
C PHE A 203 -17.95 1.78 -4.44
N GLU A 204 -17.80 1.59 -3.12
CA GLU A 204 -18.95 1.59 -2.21
C GLU A 204 -19.60 2.98 -2.11
N ASP A 205 -18.79 4.04 -2.12
CA ASP A 205 -19.26 5.43 -2.04
C ASP A 205 -19.84 5.95 -3.36
N GLU A 206 -19.33 5.53 -4.52
CA GLU A 206 -19.82 5.88 -5.86
C GLU A 206 -21.29 5.49 -6.06
N ASN A 207 -21.75 4.41 -5.42
CA ASN A 207 -23.14 3.97 -5.51
C ASN A 207 -24.11 4.89 -4.74
N LYS A 208 -23.61 5.74 -3.82
CA LYS A 208 -24.44 6.65 -3.02
C LYS A 208 -24.86 7.87 -3.82
N ALA A 209 -26.17 8.10 -3.96
CA ALA A 209 -26.71 9.23 -4.71
C ALA A 209 -26.19 10.59 -4.21
N ALA A 210 -26.06 10.77 -2.89
CA ALA A 210 -25.53 12.00 -2.31
C ALA A 210 -24.09 12.31 -2.78
N VAL A 211 -23.25 11.28 -2.93
CA VAL A 211 -21.88 11.43 -3.42
C VAL A 211 -21.88 11.73 -4.92
N ARG A 212 -22.70 11.02 -5.72
CA ARG A 212 -22.83 11.27 -7.17
C ARG A 212 -23.25 12.70 -7.50
N ILE A 213 -24.15 13.29 -6.73
CA ILE A 213 -24.58 14.68 -6.93
C ILE A 213 -23.43 15.66 -6.68
N MET A 214 -22.59 15.41 -5.66
CA MET A 214 -21.50 16.32 -5.29
C MET A 214 -20.24 16.12 -6.14
N ALA A 215 -19.80 14.87 -6.30
CA ALA A 215 -18.55 14.50 -6.98
C ALA A 215 -18.73 14.30 -8.49
N GLY A 216 -19.96 14.14 -8.97
CA GLY A 216 -20.28 13.80 -10.35
C GLY A 216 -20.25 12.30 -10.62
N ASP A 217 -20.94 11.87 -11.67
CA ASP A 217 -21.01 10.46 -12.05
C ASP A 217 -19.63 9.92 -12.51
N ASN A 218 -19.37 8.65 -12.25
CA ASN A 218 -18.13 7.95 -12.60
C ASN A 218 -18.36 6.73 -13.51
N VAL A 219 -19.57 6.61 -14.07
CA VAL A 219 -19.93 5.53 -14.99
C VAL A 219 -19.38 5.80 -16.39
N GLU A 220 -18.87 4.75 -17.02
CA GLU A 220 -18.38 4.79 -18.40
C GLU A 220 -19.52 5.16 -19.37
N ILE A 221 -19.20 6.02 -20.34
CA ILE A 221 -20.12 6.43 -21.40
C ILE A 221 -20.13 5.35 -22.50
N CYS A 222 -21.30 5.10 -23.11
CA CYS A 222 -21.46 4.10 -24.17
C CYS A 222 -20.52 4.37 -25.36
N MET A 223 -19.80 3.34 -25.83
CA MET A 223 -18.82 3.46 -26.93
C MET A 223 -19.45 3.71 -28.31
N ASN A 224 -20.76 3.49 -28.47
CA ASN A 224 -21.45 3.57 -29.77
C ASN A 224 -22.12 4.92 -30.03
N LEU A 225 -21.79 5.97 -29.27
CA LEU A 225 -22.39 7.29 -29.42
C LEU A 225 -21.68 8.10 -30.51
N ASP A 226 -22.45 8.60 -31.48
CA ASP A 226 -21.95 9.52 -32.50
C ASP A 226 -21.89 10.95 -31.94
N ALA A 227 -20.78 11.66 -32.17
CA ALA A 227 -20.51 12.98 -31.60
C ALA A 227 -21.57 14.01 -32.01
N ALA A 228 -22.10 13.91 -33.24
CA ALA A 228 -23.13 14.81 -33.75
C ALA A 228 -24.44 14.69 -32.97
N SER A 229 -24.89 13.46 -32.68
CA SER A 229 -26.14 13.20 -31.94
C SER A 229 -25.99 13.41 -30.43
N PHE A 230 -24.79 13.18 -29.89
CA PHE A 230 -24.51 13.32 -28.46
C PHE A 230 -24.26 14.78 -28.03
N SER A 231 -23.81 15.66 -28.94
CA SER A 231 -23.50 17.06 -28.64
C SER A 231 -24.64 17.83 -27.94
N GLN A 232 -25.90 17.55 -28.30
CA GLN A 232 -27.09 18.18 -27.70
C GLN A 232 -27.42 17.67 -26.28
N HIS A 233 -26.89 16.51 -25.92
CA HIS A 233 -27.17 15.83 -24.64
C HIS A 233 -25.95 15.85 -23.70
N ASN A 234 -24.83 16.42 -24.14
CA ASN A 234 -23.61 16.52 -23.35
C ASN A 234 -23.76 17.60 -22.27
N PRO A 235 -23.65 17.26 -20.97
CA PRO A 235 -23.75 18.24 -19.89
C PRO A 235 -22.51 19.14 -19.76
N VAL A 236 -21.42 18.85 -20.47
CA VAL A 236 -20.18 19.62 -20.42
C VAL A 236 -20.24 20.83 -21.35
N PRO A 237 -19.92 22.05 -20.89
CA PRO A 237 -19.91 23.23 -21.72
C PRO A 237 -18.82 23.17 -22.80
N ASP A 238 -19.03 23.90 -23.90
CA ASP A 238 -18.08 23.96 -25.00
C ASP A 238 -16.82 24.73 -24.60
N PHE A 239 -15.67 24.06 -24.66
CA PHE A 239 -14.35 24.59 -24.32
C PHE A 239 -13.46 24.85 -25.55
N ILE A 240 -13.93 24.54 -26.77
CA ILE A 240 -13.14 24.68 -28.01
C ILE A 240 -12.75 26.14 -28.27
N HIS A 241 -13.61 27.07 -27.84
CA HIS A 241 -13.43 28.49 -28.09
C HIS A 241 -12.61 29.24 -27.03
N CYS A 242 -12.05 28.55 -26.03
CA CYS A 242 -11.18 29.11 -24.98
C CYS A 242 -11.67 30.47 -24.43
N ARG A 243 -12.96 30.55 -24.09
CA ARG A 243 -13.61 31.77 -23.57
C ARG A 243 -13.17 32.10 -22.15
#